data_AF-A0A543IQ95-F1
#
_entry.id   AF-A0A543IQ95-F1
#
_cell.length_a   1.000
_cell.length_b   1.000
_cell.length_c   1.000
_cell.angle_alpha   90.00
_cell.angle_beta   90.00
_cell.angle_gamma   90.00
#
_symmetry.space_group_name_H-M   'P 1'
#
loop_
_entity.id
_entity.type
_entity.pdbx_description
1 polymer ?
#
loop_
_entity_poly.entity_id
_entity_poly.type
_entity_poly.pdbx_seq_one_letter_code
_entity_poly.pdbx_strand_id
1 'polypeptide(L)'
;MNLARVFLPARQPGPQDGVVDEHLVAASDETPWAEIADVVVGTDAAGPAAARVRALLIRHPGCLVAVAPDTGGGCVVGERHGRVRRFATGDPATLGSVVHAWVRAGLPFDALDGVPPGAVVTRAAPAPQAVGVPGRRAATGDRRRSPAPG
;
A
#
# COMPACT_ATOMS: atom_id res chain seq x y z
N MET A 1 -5.39 -25.93 8.83
CA MET A 1 -5.04 -24.54 8.45
C MET A 1 -6.21 -23.65 8.79
N ASN A 2 -6.06 -22.74 9.76
CA ASN A 2 -7.13 -21.87 10.24
C ASN A 2 -7.02 -20.52 9.55
N LEU A 3 -8.00 -20.16 8.71
CA LEU A 3 -8.11 -18.83 8.10
C LEU A 3 -8.82 -17.91 9.09
N ALA A 4 -8.06 -17.00 9.71
CA ALA A 4 -8.65 -15.95 10.52
C ALA A 4 -9.37 -14.93 9.62
N ARG A 5 -10.70 -14.81 9.76
CA ARG A 5 -11.47 -13.73 9.15
C ARG A 5 -11.22 -12.46 9.95
N VAL A 6 -10.52 -11.49 9.34
CA VAL A 6 -10.38 -10.15 9.88
C VAL A 6 -11.63 -9.35 9.50
N PHE A 7 -12.38 -8.89 10.50
CA PHE A 7 -13.49 -7.98 10.32
C PHE A 7 -12.95 -6.55 10.42
N LEU A 8 -12.96 -5.81 9.31
CA LEU A 8 -12.62 -4.38 9.35
C LEU A 8 -13.86 -3.61 9.84
N PRO A 9 -13.75 -2.79 10.89
CA PRO A 9 -14.86 -1.94 11.30
C PRO A 9 -15.18 -0.95 10.18
N ALA A 10 -16.47 -0.78 9.88
CA ALA A 10 -16.92 0.25 8.95
C ALA A 10 -16.46 1.62 9.46
N ARG A 11 -15.67 2.32 8.64
CA ARG A 11 -15.25 3.70 8.93
C ARG A 11 -16.51 4.57 8.90
N GLN A 12 -16.86 5.20 10.01
CA GLN A 12 -17.91 6.23 9.99
C GLN A 12 -17.37 7.45 9.23
N PRO A 13 -18.08 7.96 8.21
CA PRO A 13 -17.69 9.18 7.54
C PRO A 13 -17.87 10.37 8.50
N GLY A 14 -16.75 10.97 8.92
CA GLY A 14 -16.76 12.31 9.50
C GLY A 14 -17.00 13.35 8.40
N PRO A 15 -17.39 14.59 8.75
CA PRO A 15 -17.57 15.65 7.75
C PRO A 15 -16.21 15.96 7.10
N GLN A 16 -16.08 15.65 5.81
CA GLN A 16 -14.90 16.00 5.00
C GLN A 16 -15.35 16.80 3.78
N ASP A 17 -15.47 18.12 3.94
CA ASP A 17 -15.57 19.05 2.81
C ASP A 17 -14.16 19.45 2.35
N GLY A 18 -13.39 18.44 1.95
CA GLY A 18 -12.16 18.60 1.18
C GLY A 18 -12.23 17.55 0.08
N VAL A 19 -12.23 17.99 -1.18
CA VAL A 19 -12.18 17.07 -2.32
C VAL A 19 -10.89 16.27 -2.17
N VAL A 20 -11.01 15.03 -1.70
CA VAL A 20 -9.88 14.09 -1.67
C VAL A 20 -9.57 13.80 -3.12
N ASP A 21 -8.31 13.96 -3.52
CA ASP A 21 -7.86 13.63 -4.87
C ASP A 21 -8.20 12.16 -5.16
N GLU A 22 -9.17 11.94 -6.04
CA GLU A 22 -9.81 10.65 -6.30
C GLU A 22 -9.00 9.81 -7.31
N HIS A 23 -8.01 10.42 -7.98
CA HIS A 23 -7.37 9.82 -9.14
C HIS A 23 -6.13 8.99 -8.78
N LEU A 24 -6.35 7.99 -7.94
CA LEU A 24 -5.34 6.94 -7.69
C LEU A 24 -5.00 6.18 -8.97
N VAL A 25 -6.01 5.93 -9.81
CA VAL A 25 -5.92 5.14 -11.04
C VAL A 25 -6.41 6.00 -12.21
N ALA A 26 -5.65 6.02 -13.30
CA ALA A 26 -6.05 6.65 -14.55
C ALA A 26 -5.79 5.72 -15.74
N ALA A 27 -6.62 5.85 -16.76
CA ALA A 27 -6.31 5.27 -18.06
C ALA A 27 -5.16 6.05 -18.74
N SER A 28 -4.36 5.39 -19.58
CA SER A 28 -3.16 6.00 -20.18
C SER A 28 -3.43 7.18 -21.13
N ASP A 29 -4.67 7.33 -21.58
CA ASP A 29 -5.17 8.40 -22.43
C ASP A 29 -5.98 9.46 -21.67
N GLU A 30 -6.15 9.28 -20.36
CA GLU A 30 -6.94 10.17 -19.51
C GLU A 30 -6.09 11.38 -19.07
N THR A 31 -6.26 12.51 -19.76
CA THR A 31 -5.56 13.77 -19.44
C THR A 31 -6.44 14.70 -18.60
N PRO A 32 -5.88 15.41 -17.60
CA PRO A 32 -4.49 15.41 -17.16
C PRO A 32 -4.15 14.27 -16.17
N TRP A 33 -5.12 13.44 -15.80
CA TRP A 33 -5.02 12.53 -14.65
C TRP A 33 -3.88 11.51 -14.73
N ALA A 34 -3.55 10.99 -15.93
CA ALA A 34 -2.45 10.06 -16.11
C ALA A 34 -1.06 10.63 -15.74
N GLU A 35 -0.90 11.95 -15.71
CA GLU A 35 0.36 12.59 -15.31
C GLU A 35 0.59 12.54 -13.80
N ILE A 36 -0.49 12.51 -13.01
CA ILE A 36 -0.46 12.58 -11.54
C ILE A 36 -0.88 11.27 -10.86
N ALA A 37 -1.46 10.33 -11.60
CA ALA A 37 -1.92 9.06 -11.05
C ALA A 37 -0.75 8.18 -10.56
N ASP A 38 -0.93 7.58 -9.38
CA ASP A 38 -0.01 6.57 -8.85
C ASP A 38 -0.11 5.24 -9.64
N VAL A 39 -1.26 4.99 -10.28
CA VAL A 39 -1.52 3.82 -11.12
C VAL A 39 -1.96 4.26 -12.52
N VAL A 40 -1.25 3.79 -13.55
CA VAL A 40 -1.62 4.03 -14.95
C VAL A 40 -1.96 2.72 -15.65
N VAL A 41 -3.14 2.64 -16.24
CA VAL A 41 -3.63 1.47 -16.97
C VAL A 41 -3.56 1.73 -18.47
N GLY A 42 -2.82 0.91 -19.20
CA GLY A 42 -2.78 0.94 -20.65
C GLY A 42 -4.11 0.47 -21.25
N THR A 43 -4.69 1.27 -22.14
CA THR A 43 -5.95 0.97 -22.83
C THR A 43 -5.77 0.12 -24.08
N ASP A 44 -4.61 0.23 -24.74
CA ASP A 44 -4.27 -0.54 -25.95
C ASP A 44 -3.65 -1.90 -25.59
N ALA A 45 -4.08 -2.95 -26.29
CA ALA A 45 -3.56 -4.31 -26.20
C ALA A 45 -2.50 -4.66 -27.27
N ALA A 46 -2.19 -3.74 -28.20
CA ALA A 46 -1.26 -3.99 -29.30
C ALA A 46 0.19 -4.19 -28.82
N GLY A 47 0.83 -5.25 -29.31
CA GLY A 47 2.23 -5.55 -29.02
C GLY A 47 2.50 -6.09 -27.59
N PRO A 48 3.78 -6.37 -27.28
CA PRO A 48 4.16 -7.05 -26.04
C PRO A 48 3.78 -6.24 -24.79
N ALA A 49 2.98 -6.82 -23.90
CA ALA A 49 2.47 -6.14 -22.71
C ALA A 49 3.59 -5.62 -21.78
N ALA A 50 4.70 -6.37 -21.64
CA ALA A 50 5.86 -5.91 -20.87
C ALA A 50 6.53 -4.67 -21.47
N ALA A 51 6.60 -4.55 -22.80
CA ALA A 51 7.15 -3.37 -23.46
C ALA A 51 6.22 -2.16 -23.26
N ARG A 52 4.90 -2.37 -23.37
CA ARG A 52 3.89 -1.33 -23.08
C ARG A 52 3.98 -0.83 -21.65
N VAL A 53 4.05 -1.72 -20.66
CA VAL A 53 4.23 -1.35 -19.25
C VAL A 53 5.47 -0.49 -19.04
N ARG A 54 6.62 -0.86 -19.63
CA ARG A 54 7.84 -0.04 -19.54
C ARG A 54 7.65 1.33 -20.20
N ALA A 55 6.99 1.38 -21.35
CA ALA A 55 6.70 2.64 -22.04
C ALA A 55 5.80 3.57 -21.20
N LEU A 56 4.79 3.02 -20.52
CA LEU A 56 3.94 3.77 -19.59
C LEU A 56 4.74 4.35 -18.43
N LEU A 57 5.60 3.56 -17.78
CA LEU A 57 6.45 4.05 -16.67
C LEU A 57 7.44 5.13 -17.11
N ILE A 58 7.96 5.05 -18.35
CA ILE A 58 8.83 6.09 -18.93
C ILE A 58 8.03 7.37 -19.20
N ARG A 59 6.81 7.25 -19.75
CA ARG A 59 5.95 8.37 -20.10
C ARG A 59 5.39 9.09 -18.87
N HIS A 60 5.09 8.34 -17.81
CA HIS A 60 4.45 8.83 -16.59
C HIS A 60 5.40 8.67 -15.39
N PRO A 61 6.39 9.56 -15.20
CA PRO A 61 7.35 9.43 -14.10
C PRO A 61 6.72 9.65 -12.72
N GLY A 62 5.47 10.14 -12.65
CA GLY A 62 4.64 10.19 -11.44
C GLY A 62 4.00 8.85 -11.06
N CYS A 63 3.91 7.91 -12.00
CA CYS A 63 3.31 6.60 -11.80
C CYS A 63 4.20 5.69 -10.94
N LEU A 64 3.60 5.02 -9.94
CA LEU A 64 4.26 3.98 -9.16
C LEU A 64 4.06 2.60 -9.80
N VAL A 65 2.88 2.36 -10.37
CA VAL A 65 2.46 1.07 -10.93
C VAL A 65 1.82 1.26 -12.31
N ALA A 66 2.40 0.67 -13.34
CA ALA A 66 1.76 0.59 -14.66
C ALA A 66 1.21 -0.81 -14.91
N VAL A 67 0.01 -0.89 -15.49
CA VAL A 67 -0.63 -2.17 -15.85
C VAL A 67 -1.03 -2.15 -17.30
N ALA A 68 -0.86 -3.26 -18.01
CA ALA A 68 -1.32 -3.41 -19.37
C ALA A 68 -1.94 -4.80 -19.58
N PRO A 69 -3.08 -4.91 -20.29
CA PRO A 69 -3.68 -6.21 -20.61
C PRO A 69 -2.73 -7.01 -21.52
N ASP A 70 -2.66 -8.33 -21.31
CA ASP A 70 -1.86 -9.23 -22.14
C ASP A 70 -2.73 -9.91 -23.20
N THR A 71 -2.22 -10.03 -24.44
CA THR A 71 -2.96 -10.62 -25.56
C THR A 71 -3.26 -12.11 -25.37
N GLY A 72 -2.45 -12.81 -24.55
CA GLY A 72 -2.72 -14.20 -24.14
C GLY A 72 -3.70 -14.33 -22.98
N GLY A 73 -4.37 -13.25 -22.59
CA GLY A 73 -5.15 -13.17 -21.36
C GLY A 73 -4.29 -12.86 -20.14
N GLY A 74 -4.92 -12.27 -19.13
CA GLY A 74 -4.23 -11.76 -17.96
C GLY A 74 -3.79 -10.29 -18.12
N CYS A 75 -2.94 -9.86 -17.19
CA CYS A 75 -2.35 -8.53 -17.18
C CYS A 75 -0.84 -8.63 -16.93
N VAL A 76 -0.08 -7.68 -17.45
CA VAL A 76 1.30 -7.43 -17.04
C VAL A 76 1.33 -6.16 -16.20
N VAL A 77 2.03 -6.22 -15.08
CA VAL A 77 2.22 -5.10 -14.16
C VAL A 77 3.70 -4.77 -14.09
N GLY A 78 4.03 -3.50 -14.03
CA GLY A 78 5.36 -3.02 -13.73
C GLY A 78 5.35 -2.01 -12.60
N GLU A 79 6.37 -2.07 -11.76
CA GLU A 79 6.64 -1.06 -10.75
C GLU A 79 7.71 -0.10 -11.27
N ARG A 80 7.65 1.17 -10.84
CA ARG A 80 8.61 2.23 -11.18
C ARG A 80 10.08 1.81 -11.21
N HIS A 81 10.51 0.93 -10.31
CA HIS A 81 11.89 0.44 -10.24
C HIS A 81 12.24 -0.63 -11.28
N GLY A 82 11.42 -0.80 -12.32
CA GLY A 82 11.72 -1.62 -13.50
C GLY A 82 11.36 -3.11 -13.38
N ARG A 83 10.82 -3.53 -12.22
CA ARG A 83 10.27 -4.87 -12.02
C ARG A 83 8.98 -5.02 -12.83
N VAL A 84 8.83 -6.16 -13.51
CA VAL A 84 7.66 -6.45 -14.36
C VAL A 84 7.23 -7.90 -14.13
N ARG A 85 5.92 -8.13 -13.97
CA ARG A 85 5.34 -9.46 -13.70
C ARG A 85 4.01 -9.65 -14.45
N ARG A 86 3.69 -10.91 -14.75
CA ARG A 86 2.42 -11.32 -15.39
C ARG A 86 1.49 -11.93 -14.34
N PHE A 87 0.20 -11.61 -14.45
CA PHE A 87 -0.86 -12.09 -13.58
C PHE A 87 -2.02 -12.64 -14.40
N ALA A 88 -2.61 -13.74 -13.95
CA ALA A 88 -3.77 -14.38 -14.57
C ALA A 88 -5.09 -13.72 -14.12
N THR A 89 -5.21 -12.41 -14.31
CA THR A 89 -6.45 -11.65 -14.04
C THR A 89 -6.81 -10.77 -15.24
N GLY A 90 -8.10 -10.67 -15.56
CA GLY A 90 -8.62 -9.86 -16.65
C GLY A 90 -8.99 -8.42 -16.25
N ASP A 91 -8.72 -8.01 -15.01
CA ASP A 91 -9.02 -6.67 -14.50
C ASP A 91 -7.72 -5.90 -14.19
N PRO A 92 -7.22 -5.10 -15.14
CA PRO A 92 -6.00 -4.31 -14.98
C PRO A 92 -6.08 -3.27 -13.86
N ALA A 93 -7.24 -2.61 -13.69
CA ALA A 93 -7.39 -1.50 -12.75
C ALA A 93 -7.41 -2.00 -11.29
N THR A 94 -8.17 -3.06 -11.02
CA THR A 94 -8.17 -3.70 -9.69
C THR A 94 -6.78 -4.24 -9.37
N LEU A 95 -6.12 -4.90 -10.33
CA LEU A 95 -4.76 -5.40 -10.12
C LEU A 95 -3.77 -4.27 -9.82
N GLY A 96 -3.82 -3.17 -10.58
CA GLY A 96 -2.97 -1.99 -10.36
C GLY A 96 -3.16 -1.40 -8.96
N SER A 97 -4.41 -1.32 -8.50
CA SER A 97 -4.76 -0.82 -7.16
C SER A 97 -4.22 -1.72 -6.05
N VAL A 98 -4.35 -3.04 -6.19
CA VAL A 98 -3.82 -4.03 -5.23
C VAL A 98 -2.29 -3.94 -5.15
N VAL A 99 -1.62 -3.89 -6.30
CA VAL A 99 -0.16 -3.77 -6.36
C VAL A 99 0.31 -2.45 -5.76
N HIS A 100 -0.39 -1.35 -6.06
CA HIS A 100 -0.11 -0.05 -5.44
C HIS A 100 -0.18 -0.15 -3.92
N ALA A 101 -1.28 -0.68 -3.37
CA ALA A 101 -1.42 -0.85 -1.92
C ALA A 101 -0.30 -1.73 -1.32
N TRP A 102 0.10 -2.80 -2.02
CA TRP A 102 1.19 -3.68 -1.61
C TRP A 102 2.54 -2.96 -1.55
N VAL A 103 2.90 -2.22 -2.60
CA VAL A 103 4.15 -1.44 -2.66
C VAL A 103 4.14 -0.33 -1.60
N ARG A 104 3.01 0.38 -1.42
CA ARG A 104 2.85 1.42 -0.39
C ARG A 104 2.97 0.87 1.03
N ALA A 105 2.60 -0.39 1.26
CA ALA A 105 2.79 -1.07 2.54
C ALA A 105 4.26 -1.45 2.81
N GLY A 106 5.16 -1.24 1.84
CA GLY A 106 6.57 -1.61 1.90
C GLY A 106 6.81 -3.11 1.71
N LEU A 107 5.85 -3.83 1.13
CA LEU A 107 5.97 -5.25 0.89
C LEU A 107 6.72 -5.49 -0.44
N PRO A 108 7.59 -6.52 -0.53
CA PRO A 108 8.36 -6.76 -1.73
C PRO A 108 7.47 -7.21 -2.87
N PHE A 109 7.64 -6.59 -4.05
CA PHE A 109 6.88 -6.91 -5.26
C PHE A 109 6.95 -8.41 -5.64
N ASP A 110 8.07 -9.07 -5.32
CA ASP A 110 8.27 -10.49 -5.60
C ASP A 110 7.45 -11.42 -4.70
N ALA A 111 6.92 -10.92 -3.58
CA ALA A 111 6.06 -11.68 -2.69
C ALA A 111 4.57 -11.63 -3.07
N LEU A 112 4.22 -11.00 -4.20
CA LEU A 112 2.86 -11.04 -4.76
C LEU A 112 2.51 -12.42 -5.35
N ASP A 113 3.49 -13.32 -5.50
CA ASP A 113 3.27 -14.67 -5.99
C ASP A 113 2.31 -15.43 -5.06
N GLY A 114 1.18 -15.90 -5.63
CA GLY A 114 0.18 -16.69 -4.91
C GLY A 114 -0.86 -15.87 -4.13
N VAL A 115 -0.87 -14.53 -4.24
CA VAL A 115 -1.90 -13.68 -3.63
C VAL A 115 -3.09 -13.58 -4.61
N PRO A 116 -4.25 -14.19 -4.33
CA PRO A 116 -5.40 -14.08 -5.21
C PRO A 116 -5.97 -12.65 -5.18
N PRO A 117 -6.60 -12.18 -6.28
CA PRO A 117 -7.38 -10.95 -6.26
C PRO A 117 -8.40 -10.96 -5.12
N GLY A 118 -8.45 -9.89 -4.32
CA GLY A 118 -9.33 -9.78 -3.14
C GLY A 118 -8.77 -10.35 -1.85
N ALA A 119 -7.54 -10.88 -1.84
CA ALA A 119 -6.85 -11.21 -0.59
C ALA A 119 -6.61 -9.94 0.24
N VAL A 120 -7.11 -9.94 1.47
CA VAL A 120 -6.81 -8.89 2.44
C VAL A 120 -5.43 -9.16 3.02
N VAL A 121 -4.47 -8.32 2.68
CA VAL A 121 -3.11 -8.41 3.18
C VAL A 121 -2.98 -7.47 4.35
N THR A 122 -3.16 -7.99 5.56
CA THR A 122 -2.84 -7.23 6.76
C THR A 122 -1.35 -7.37 7.05
N ARG A 123 -0.62 -6.26 7.02
CA ARG A 123 0.68 -6.22 7.67
C ARG A 123 0.41 -6.39 9.16
N ALA A 124 0.97 -7.45 9.78
CA ALA A 124 1.03 -7.50 11.22
C ALA A 124 1.75 -6.24 11.70
N ALA A 125 1.06 -5.39 12.46
CA ALA A 125 1.72 -4.27 13.10
C ALA A 125 2.89 -4.83 13.93
N PRO A 126 4.08 -4.21 13.89
CA PRO A 126 5.12 -4.58 14.84
C PRO A 126 4.52 -4.47 16.24
N ALA A 127 4.71 -5.49 17.07
CA ALA A 127 4.29 -5.44 18.46
C ALA A 127 4.79 -4.11 19.05
N PRO A 128 3.95 -3.33 19.75
CA PRO A 128 4.39 -2.08 20.35
C PRO A 128 5.61 -2.41 21.20
N GLN A 129 6.77 -1.94 20.78
CA GLN A 129 7.96 -2.05 21.61
C GLN A 129 7.62 -1.25 22.85
N ALA A 130 7.52 -1.93 23.99
CA ALA A 130 7.33 -1.27 25.27
C ALA A 130 8.52 -0.32 25.42
N VAL A 131 8.27 0.97 25.12
CA VAL A 131 9.19 2.04 25.47
C VAL A 131 9.22 2.00 26.98
N GLY A 132 10.26 1.35 27.51
CA GLY A 132 10.50 1.28 28.95
C GLY A 132 10.60 2.70 29.44
N VAL A 133 9.54 3.19 30.09
CA VAL A 133 9.55 4.44 30.82
C VAL A 133 10.65 4.28 31.89
N PRO A 134 11.72 5.09 31.87
CA PRO A 134 12.76 5.02 32.89
C PRO A 134 12.10 5.23 34.25
N GLY A 135 12.19 4.21 35.10
CA GLY A 135 11.59 4.19 36.42
C GLY A 135 11.96 5.42 37.22
N ARG A 136 10.96 6.23 37.57
CA ARG A 136 11.06 7.28 38.57
C ARG A 136 11.41 6.60 39.89
N ARG A 137 12.68 6.64 40.29
CA ARG A 137 13.10 6.22 41.62
C ARG A 137 12.30 7.01 42.65
N ALA A 138 11.48 6.32 43.44
CA ALA A 138 10.88 6.87 44.63
C ALA A 138 12.01 7.27 45.59
N ALA A 139 12.12 8.56 45.87
CA ALA A 139 12.93 9.05 46.95
C ALA A 139 12.26 8.64 48.27
N THR A 140 12.72 7.53 48.85
CA THR A 140 12.41 7.14 50.23
C THR A 140 13.08 8.14 51.16
N GLY A 141 12.37 9.24 51.43
CA GLY A 141 12.74 10.22 52.45
C GLY A 141 12.38 9.68 53.83
N ASP A 142 13.32 8.96 54.45
CA ASP A 142 13.34 8.64 55.87
C ASP A 142 13.48 9.94 56.68
N ARG A 143 12.36 10.51 57.16
CA ARG A 143 12.38 11.57 58.17
C ARG A 143 12.23 10.95 59.54
N ARG A 144 13.39 10.69 60.15
CA ARG A 144 13.57 10.40 61.57
C ARG A 144 12.90 11.48 62.44
N ARG A 145 12.15 10.99 63.43
CA ARG A 145 11.61 11.73 64.56
C ARG A 145 12.76 12.41 65.33
N SER A 146 12.61 13.69 65.62
CA SER A 146 13.35 14.35 66.71
C SER A 146 12.51 14.26 68.00
N PRO A 147 13.10 13.96 69.16
CA PRO A 147 12.43 14.10 70.45
C PRO A 147 12.48 15.55 70.94
N ALA A 148 11.45 15.97 71.65
CA ALA A 148 11.38 17.26 72.34
C ALA A 148 12.29 17.30 73.58
N PRO A 149 12.82 18.46 73.98
CA PRO A 149 13.35 18.67 75.33
C PRO A 149 12.33 19.40 76.22
N GLY A 150 12.30 18.99 77.49
CA GLY A 150 12.07 19.84 78.68
C GLY A 150 10.73 20.52 78.84
#